data_AF-A0A1X2HPM1-F1
#
_entry.id   AF-A0A1X2HPM1-F1
#
_cell.length_a   1.000
_cell.length_b   1.000
_cell.length_c   1.000
_cell.angle_alpha   90.00
_cell.angle_beta   90.00
_cell.angle_gamma   90.00
#
_symmetry.space_group_name_H-M   'P 1'
#
loop_
_entity.id
_entity.type
_entity.pdbx_description
1 polymer ?
#
loop_
_entity_poly.entity_id
_entity_poly.type
_entity_poly.pdbx_seq_one_letter_code
_entity_poly.pdbx_strand_id
1 'polypeptide(L)'
;MLAVISAFAATTYLFSVSLTVLFTATAFDKDFTRKLFGGASVVRRFLGLVELLSSAISEQPLHLFGFKLAAIVIATIFGAFNYTLACFFKWVDYCNCAALLVLFVESLREKEVFRETIKDMTGGEPSELAEGALSLDWRRILLPVSTPDNIVLYPNIPYATNEESTSAVETTKDYDQPRRMMLDVYAWSKSPMDAARRPVLVHIHGGAWKMGSKNLLYPHEKTLITENNWIVVNIGYRLAPKNAYPTHLCDVKRALRWIKASIPAFGGDPNFIVLSGDSAGGHLASMAAFTANEPEYQPGFELVDTTVQGVITFNGVLDVQNDHDRAVFFSRDIALQPKVDSAFLSKHSPIDIIKKAKEENHLVPFLVLTGERDALVDCGDAQRFKETYDHALSEKTTQCTLVKLPGAHHVCYASWSPRGLYISRLCQVWCQQLYQKKK
;
A
#
# COMPACT_ATOMS: atom_id res chain seq x y z
N MET A 1 3.85 -16.11 47.15
CA MET A 1 4.23 -16.32 45.74
C MET A 1 3.02 -16.45 44.83
N LEU A 2 2.14 -17.45 45.02
CA LEU A 2 0.94 -17.65 44.17
C LEU A 2 0.00 -16.43 44.10
N ALA A 3 -0.26 -15.75 45.23
CA ALA A 3 -1.07 -14.53 45.24
C ALA A 3 -0.44 -13.37 44.43
N VAL A 4 0.90 -13.26 44.40
CA VAL A 4 1.61 -12.24 43.63
C VAL A 4 1.51 -12.52 42.13
N ILE A 5 1.66 -13.79 41.74
CA ILE A 5 1.51 -14.23 40.34
C ILE A 5 0.07 -13.97 39.85
N SER A 6 -0.92 -14.28 40.68
CA SER A 6 -2.34 -14.06 40.40
C SER A 6 -2.70 -12.58 40.27
N ALA A 7 -2.19 -11.72 41.17
CA ALA A 7 -2.35 -10.27 41.07
C ALA A 7 -1.72 -9.71 39.79
N PHE A 8 -0.48 -10.13 39.48
CA PHE A 8 0.22 -9.69 38.28
C PHE A 8 -0.53 -10.11 37.00
N ALA A 9 -0.98 -11.36 36.92
CA ALA A 9 -1.79 -11.86 35.80
C ALA A 9 -3.08 -11.05 35.64
N ALA A 10 -3.75 -10.70 36.74
CA ALA A 10 -4.93 -9.83 36.71
C ALA A 10 -4.63 -8.44 36.16
N THR A 11 -3.58 -7.76 36.66
CA THR A 11 -3.22 -6.41 36.18
C THR A 11 -2.82 -6.41 34.71
N THR A 12 -2.00 -7.37 34.27
CA THR A 12 -1.62 -7.50 32.85
C THR A 12 -2.82 -7.79 31.97
N TYR A 13 -3.75 -8.65 32.42
CA TYR A 13 -4.99 -8.94 31.70
C TYR A 13 -5.88 -7.70 31.56
N LEU A 14 -6.10 -6.95 32.65
CA LEU A 14 -6.87 -5.70 32.63
C LEU A 14 -6.29 -4.69 31.64
N PHE A 15 -4.98 -4.49 31.66
CA PHE A 15 -4.30 -3.59 30.73
C PHE A 15 -4.47 -4.04 29.28
N SER A 16 -4.29 -5.33 29.01
CA SER A 16 -4.47 -5.91 27.67
C SER A 16 -5.90 -5.70 27.15
N VAL A 17 -6.92 -5.96 27.96
CA VAL A 17 -8.33 -5.79 27.58
C VAL A 17 -8.63 -4.32 27.28
N SER A 18 -8.24 -3.39 28.15
CA SER A 18 -8.43 -1.94 27.93
C SER A 18 -7.83 -1.48 26.61
N LEU A 19 -6.59 -1.90 26.34
CA LEU A 19 -5.88 -1.53 25.13
C LEU A 19 -6.56 -2.12 23.88
N THR A 20 -7.01 -3.38 23.97
CA THR A 20 -7.70 -4.02 22.84
C THR A 20 -9.04 -3.35 22.56
N VAL A 21 -9.83 -3.00 23.59
CA VAL A 21 -11.11 -2.31 23.42
C VAL A 21 -10.92 -0.98 22.69
N LEU A 22 -9.93 -0.19 23.10
CA LEU A 22 -9.63 1.09 22.46
C LEU A 22 -9.35 0.90 20.95
N PHE A 23 -8.47 -0.03 20.60
CA PHE A 23 -8.07 -0.20 19.20
C PHE A 23 -9.10 -0.98 18.35
N THR A 24 -9.88 -1.88 18.94
CA THR A 24 -11.03 -2.48 18.24
C THR A 24 -12.06 -1.39 17.92
N ALA A 25 -12.32 -0.45 18.83
CA ALA A 25 -13.24 0.65 18.57
C ALA A 25 -12.75 1.56 17.42
N THR A 26 -11.45 1.86 17.35
CA THR A 26 -10.88 2.64 16.24
C THR A 26 -10.93 1.90 14.90
N ALA A 27 -11.00 0.56 14.89
CA ALA A 27 -11.17 -0.24 13.68
C ALA A 27 -12.61 -0.22 13.10
N PHE A 28 -13.60 0.26 13.86
CA PHE A 28 -14.98 0.42 13.39
C PHE A 28 -15.30 1.84 12.91
N ASP A 29 -14.66 2.86 13.51
CA ASP A 29 -15.02 4.26 13.29
C ASP A 29 -13.77 5.14 13.07
N LYS A 30 -13.60 5.59 11.82
CA LYS A 30 -12.52 6.53 11.47
C LYS A 30 -12.74 7.93 12.04
N ASP A 31 -13.98 8.36 12.23
CA ASP A 31 -14.28 9.69 12.79
C ASP A 31 -13.99 9.71 14.28
N PHE A 32 -14.25 8.61 14.98
CA PHE A 32 -13.77 8.41 16.35
C PHE A 32 -12.23 8.49 16.41
N THR A 33 -11.55 7.82 15.48
CA THR A 33 -10.08 7.86 15.35
C THR A 33 -9.57 9.28 15.10
N ARG A 34 -10.18 10.02 14.15
CA ARG A 34 -9.85 11.41 13.83
C ARG A 34 -10.15 12.37 14.99
N LYS A 35 -11.26 12.20 15.73
CA LYS A 35 -11.60 13.04 16.89
C LYS A 35 -10.61 12.88 18.03
N LEU A 36 -10.20 11.64 18.31
CA LEU A 36 -9.24 11.36 19.39
C LEU A 36 -7.80 11.72 19.02
N PHE A 37 -7.39 11.45 17.78
CA PHE A 37 -5.98 11.48 17.38
C PHE A 37 -5.65 12.49 16.27
N GLY A 38 -6.63 13.15 15.67
CA GLY A 38 -6.44 14.11 14.58
C GLY A 38 -6.26 15.56 15.01
N GLY A 39 -6.48 15.90 16.29
CA GLY A 39 -6.17 17.22 16.85
C GLY A 39 -4.66 17.45 17.05
N ALA A 40 -4.26 18.67 17.42
CA ALA A 40 -2.92 19.19 17.80
C ALA A 40 -1.65 18.43 17.32
N SER A 41 -0.63 19.14 16.85
CA SER A 41 0.57 18.57 16.20
C SER A 41 1.24 17.36 16.89
N VAL A 42 1.23 17.28 18.22
CA VAL A 42 1.76 16.15 19.00
C VAL A 42 0.85 14.92 18.93
N VAL A 43 -0.47 15.11 19.02
CA VAL A 43 -1.47 14.05 18.99
C VAL A 43 -1.61 13.48 17.56
N ARG A 44 -1.52 14.34 16.54
CA ARG A 44 -1.47 13.92 15.12
C ARG A 44 -0.30 12.99 14.79
N ARG A 45 0.83 13.05 15.52
CA ARG A 45 1.93 12.08 15.36
C ARG A 45 1.52 10.66 15.72
N PHE A 46 0.53 10.50 16.59
CA PHE A 46 -0.01 9.20 16.97
C PHE A 46 -1.09 8.71 16.00
N LEU A 47 -1.75 9.59 15.23
CA LEU A 47 -2.78 9.19 14.27
C LEU A 47 -2.28 8.11 13.31
N GLY A 48 -1.08 8.28 12.75
CA GLY A 48 -0.48 7.28 11.85
C GLY A 48 -0.28 5.93 12.52
N LEU A 49 0.21 5.93 13.78
CA LEU A 49 0.37 4.68 14.53
C LEU A 49 -0.98 4.01 14.84
N VAL A 50 -1.97 4.78 15.27
CA VAL A 50 -3.32 4.27 15.56
C VAL A 50 -3.96 3.71 14.30
N GLU A 51 -3.83 4.39 13.16
CA GLU A 51 -4.36 3.90 11.88
C GLU A 51 -3.69 2.60 11.44
N LEU A 52 -2.37 2.46 11.61
CA LEU A 52 -1.67 1.21 11.34
C LEU A 52 -2.15 0.07 12.24
N LEU A 53 -2.42 0.35 13.53
CA LEU A 53 -2.97 -0.62 14.46
C LEU A 53 -4.42 -0.99 14.11
N SER A 54 -5.28 -0.01 13.81
CA SER A 54 -6.65 -0.24 13.33
C SER A 54 -6.67 -1.10 12.06
N SER A 55 -5.74 -0.82 11.13
CA SER A 55 -5.56 -1.66 9.93
C SER A 55 -5.19 -3.09 10.31
N ALA A 56 -4.19 -3.28 11.17
CA ALA A 56 -3.78 -4.62 11.60
C ALA A 56 -4.93 -5.39 12.27
N ILE A 57 -5.77 -4.71 13.06
CA ILE A 57 -6.94 -5.31 13.71
C ILE A 57 -8.01 -5.69 12.70
N SER A 58 -8.29 -4.82 11.75
CA SER A 58 -9.29 -5.04 10.69
C SER A 58 -8.85 -6.14 9.72
N GLU A 59 -7.55 -6.31 9.48
CA GLU A 59 -7.02 -7.37 8.59
C GLU A 59 -6.76 -8.71 9.29
N GLN A 60 -6.42 -8.69 10.59
CA GLN A 60 -6.09 -9.90 11.36
C GLN A 60 -7.05 -10.16 12.53
N PRO A 61 -8.38 -9.98 12.39
CA PRO A 61 -9.30 -10.11 13.50
C PRO A 61 -9.40 -11.55 14.02
N LEU A 62 -9.21 -12.55 13.16
CA LEU A 62 -9.25 -13.96 13.53
C LEU A 62 -8.05 -14.36 14.41
N HIS A 63 -6.84 -13.87 14.12
CA HIS A 63 -5.65 -14.12 14.93
C HIS A 63 -5.77 -13.43 16.28
N LEU A 64 -6.22 -12.18 16.29
CA LEU A 64 -6.48 -11.46 17.52
C LEU A 64 -7.54 -12.18 18.36
N PHE A 65 -8.63 -12.64 17.76
CA PHE A 65 -9.63 -13.46 18.45
C PHE A 65 -8.97 -14.70 19.11
N GLY A 66 -8.13 -15.43 18.37
CA GLY A 66 -7.36 -16.56 18.91
C GLY A 66 -6.43 -16.19 20.07
N PHE A 67 -5.69 -15.10 19.95
CA PHE A 67 -4.81 -14.60 21.02
C PHE A 67 -5.59 -14.18 22.26
N LYS A 68 -6.78 -13.61 22.09
CA LYS A 68 -7.65 -13.20 23.20
C LYS A 68 -8.22 -14.41 23.94
N LEU A 69 -8.65 -15.44 23.22
CA LEU A 69 -9.04 -16.71 23.84
C LEU A 69 -7.88 -17.34 24.62
N ALA A 70 -6.67 -17.35 24.05
CA ALA A 70 -5.48 -17.83 24.75
C ALA A 70 -5.17 -17.00 26.00
N ALA A 71 -5.29 -15.67 25.94
CA ALA A 71 -5.08 -14.77 27.08
C ALA A 71 -6.09 -15.04 28.20
N ILE A 72 -7.36 -15.31 27.88
CA ILE A 72 -8.40 -15.68 28.86
C ILE A 72 -8.05 -17.03 29.53
N VAL A 73 -7.58 -18.01 28.77
CA VAL A 73 -7.14 -19.31 29.31
C VAL A 73 -5.95 -19.13 30.25
N ILE A 74 -4.91 -18.41 29.81
CA ILE A 74 -3.71 -18.11 30.60
C ILE A 74 -4.08 -17.37 31.90
N ALA A 75 -4.91 -16.33 31.80
CA ALA A 75 -5.39 -15.58 32.96
C ALA A 75 -6.16 -16.47 33.95
N THR A 76 -6.95 -17.43 33.44
CA THR A 76 -7.64 -18.42 34.27
C THR A 76 -6.65 -19.32 35.01
N ILE A 77 -5.66 -19.88 34.32
CA ILE A 77 -4.63 -20.76 34.90
C ILE A 77 -3.87 -20.07 36.03
N PHE A 78 -3.53 -18.79 35.86
CA PHE A 78 -2.82 -18.01 36.87
C PHE A 78 -3.73 -17.41 37.95
N GLY A 79 -5.04 -17.72 37.93
CA GLY A 79 -5.99 -17.27 38.95
C GLY A 79 -6.30 -15.78 38.89
N ALA A 80 -6.12 -15.12 37.75
CA ALA A 80 -6.44 -13.69 37.58
C ALA A 80 -7.92 -13.39 37.91
N PHE A 81 -8.80 -14.34 37.66
CA PHE A 81 -10.24 -14.22 37.89
C PHE A 81 -10.67 -14.50 39.35
N ASN A 82 -9.71 -14.59 40.28
CA ASN A 82 -10.02 -14.48 41.71
C ASN A 82 -10.33 -13.02 42.11
N TYR A 83 -9.99 -12.05 41.26
CA TYR A 83 -10.25 -10.63 41.47
C TYR A 83 -11.51 -10.19 40.73
N THR A 84 -12.45 -9.57 41.45
CA THR A 84 -13.75 -9.13 40.91
C THR A 84 -13.62 -8.23 39.67
N LEU A 85 -12.64 -7.32 39.67
CA LEU A 85 -12.40 -6.43 38.53
C LEU A 85 -11.95 -7.21 37.28
N ALA A 86 -11.09 -8.21 37.44
CA ALA A 86 -10.68 -9.06 36.32
C ALA A 86 -11.85 -9.90 35.77
N CYS A 87 -12.75 -10.37 36.64
CA CYS A 87 -13.99 -11.03 36.21
C CYS A 87 -14.90 -10.11 35.39
N PHE A 88 -15.03 -8.85 35.78
CA PHE A 88 -15.79 -7.87 34.99
C PHE A 88 -15.14 -7.66 33.61
N PHE A 89 -13.82 -7.46 33.56
CA PHE A 89 -13.09 -7.27 32.31
C PHE A 89 -13.12 -8.51 31.40
N LYS A 90 -13.27 -9.71 31.96
CA LYS A 90 -13.51 -10.93 31.16
C LYS A 90 -14.78 -10.83 30.31
N TRP A 91 -15.86 -10.26 30.85
CA TRP A 91 -17.09 -10.02 30.09
C TRP A 91 -16.89 -8.95 29.01
N VAL A 92 -16.20 -7.86 29.34
CA VAL A 92 -15.79 -6.85 28.36
C VAL A 92 -14.98 -7.51 27.23
N ASP A 93 -14.13 -8.46 27.58
CA ASP A 93 -13.29 -9.14 26.61
C ASP A 93 -14.06 -10.11 25.71
N TYR A 94 -15.12 -10.75 26.21
CA TYR A 94 -16.04 -11.51 25.38
C TYR A 94 -16.77 -10.63 24.36
N CYS A 95 -17.21 -9.43 24.76
CA CYS A 95 -17.77 -8.46 23.82
C CYS A 95 -16.74 -8.05 22.76
N ASN A 96 -15.49 -7.85 23.17
CA ASN A 96 -14.39 -7.54 22.26
C ASN A 96 -14.08 -8.71 21.29
N CYS A 97 -14.14 -9.96 21.76
CA CYS A 97 -14.03 -11.15 20.91
C CYS A 97 -15.17 -11.21 19.87
N ALA A 98 -16.40 -10.91 20.27
CA ALA A 98 -17.53 -10.83 19.35
C ALA A 98 -17.32 -9.71 18.31
N ALA A 99 -16.82 -8.55 18.73
CA ALA A 99 -16.51 -7.43 17.83
C ALA A 99 -15.44 -7.81 16.79
N LEU A 100 -14.39 -8.56 17.18
CA LEU A 100 -13.39 -9.09 16.24
C LEU A 100 -14.04 -10.05 15.22
N LEU A 101 -14.95 -10.93 15.64
CA LEU A 101 -15.67 -11.79 14.70
C LEU A 101 -16.55 -11.00 13.72
N VAL A 102 -17.13 -9.89 14.16
CA VAL A 102 -17.86 -8.96 13.27
C VAL A 102 -16.93 -8.37 12.22
N LEU A 103 -15.74 -7.87 12.61
CA LEU A 103 -14.74 -7.37 11.65
C LEU A 103 -14.31 -8.46 10.66
N PHE A 104 -14.14 -9.70 11.13
CA PHE A 104 -13.83 -10.82 10.24
C PHE A 104 -14.95 -11.07 9.22
N VAL A 105 -16.20 -11.15 9.66
CA VAL A 105 -17.36 -11.34 8.77
C VAL A 105 -17.51 -10.16 7.79
N GLU A 106 -17.26 -8.94 8.24
CA GLU A 106 -17.24 -7.76 7.38
C GLU A 106 -16.20 -7.90 6.26
N SER A 107 -14.96 -8.27 6.60
CA SER A 107 -13.89 -8.49 5.62
C SER A 107 -14.23 -9.58 4.59
N LEU A 108 -15.01 -10.60 5.00
CA LEU A 108 -15.48 -11.65 4.09
C LEU A 108 -16.53 -11.14 3.10
N ARG A 109 -17.46 -10.29 3.57
CA ARG A 109 -18.56 -9.73 2.76
C ARG A 109 -18.08 -8.77 1.68
N GLU A 110 -16.93 -8.12 1.88
CA GLU A 110 -16.33 -7.26 0.86
C GLU A 110 -15.98 -8.01 -0.45
N LYS A 111 -16.00 -9.35 -0.46
CA LYS A 111 -15.95 -10.18 -1.68
C LYS A 111 -16.90 -9.68 -2.78
N GLU A 112 -18.09 -9.21 -2.40
CA GLU A 112 -19.10 -8.71 -3.35
C GLU A 112 -18.59 -7.47 -4.11
N VAL A 113 -17.91 -6.55 -3.43
CA VAL A 113 -17.31 -5.35 -4.04
C VAL A 113 -16.30 -5.74 -5.12
N PHE A 114 -15.46 -6.74 -4.84
CA PHE A 114 -14.48 -7.23 -5.80
C PHE A 114 -15.15 -7.98 -6.97
N ARG A 115 -16.20 -8.76 -6.69
CA ARG A 115 -16.95 -9.46 -7.74
C ARG A 115 -17.59 -8.47 -8.72
N GLU A 116 -18.26 -7.45 -8.21
CA GLU A 116 -18.87 -6.38 -9.01
C GLU A 116 -17.80 -5.62 -9.81
N THR A 117 -16.69 -5.25 -9.18
CA THR A 117 -15.58 -4.59 -9.87
C THR A 117 -15.02 -5.44 -11.02
N ILE A 118 -14.77 -6.73 -10.78
CA ILE A 118 -14.26 -7.64 -11.80
C ILE A 118 -15.27 -7.73 -12.95
N LYS A 119 -16.56 -7.90 -12.64
CA LYS A 119 -17.64 -7.96 -13.64
C LYS A 119 -17.68 -6.71 -14.52
N ASP A 120 -17.57 -5.52 -13.92
CA ASP A 120 -17.53 -4.25 -14.63
C ASP A 120 -16.28 -4.12 -15.53
N MET A 121 -15.13 -4.61 -15.06
CA MET A 121 -13.89 -4.61 -15.83
C MET A 121 -13.89 -5.62 -16.99
N THR A 122 -14.51 -6.80 -16.83
CA THR A 122 -14.55 -7.88 -17.83
C THR A 122 -15.71 -7.77 -18.80
N GLY A 123 -16.72 -6.94 -18.51
CA GLY A 123 -17.93 -6.81 -19.33
C GLY A 123 -18.84 -8.05 -19.32
N GLY A 124 -18.71 -8.89 -18.28
CA GLY A 124 -19.42 -10.17 -18.15
C GLY A 124 -19.19 -10.79 -16.77
N GLU A 125 -19.98 -11.80 -16.40
CA GLU A 125 -19.82 -12.49 -15.11
C GLU A 125 -18.37 -12.98 -14.94
N PRO A 126 -17.82 -12.94 -13.70
CA PRO A 126 -16.50 -13.47 -13.45
C PRO A 126 -16.42 -14.91 -13.93
N SER A 127 -15.41 -15.25 -14.73
CA SER A 127 -15.17 -16.66 -15.12
C SER A 127 -15.13 -17.57 -13.88
N GLU A 128 -15.39 -18.86 -14.02
CA GLU A 128 -15.23 -19.82 -12.90
C GLU A 128 -13.86 -19.73 -12.22
N LEU A 129 -12.82 -19.33 -12.98
CA LEU A 129 -11.49 -19.04 -12.46
C LEU A 129 -11.48 -17.82 -11.50
N ALA A 130 -12.22 -16.76 -11.82
CA ALA A 130 -12.35 -15.57 -10.97
C ALA A 130 -13.25 -15.82 -9.74
N GLU A 131 -14.30 -16.63 -9.89
CA GLU A 131 -15.15 -17.08 -8.76
C GLU A 131 -14.38 -17.99 -7.79
N GLY A 132 -13.63 -18.97 -8.31
CA GLY A 132 -12.74 -19.84 -7.53
C GLY A 132 -11.54 -19.08 -6.95
N ALA A 133 -11.05 -18.04 -7.62
CA ALA A 133 -10.00 -17.16 -7.12
C ALA A 133 -10.44 -16.35 -5.89
N LEU A 134 -11.74 -16.05 -5.75
CA LEU A 134 -12.33 -15.45 -4.56
C LEU A 134 -12.67 -16.49 -3.47
N SER A 135 -12.19 -17.72 -3.57
CA SER A 135 -12.21 -18.68 -2.47
C SER A 135 -11.11 -18.35 -1.45
N LEU A 136 -11.37 -18.66 -0.18
CA LEU A 136 -10.42 -18.40 0.90
C LEU A 136 -9.30 -19.44 0.88
N ASP A 137 -8.06 -18.99 0.68
CA ASP A 137 -6.88 -19.80 0.98
C ASP A 137 -6.61 -19.72 2.49
N TRP A 138 -7.15 -20.67 3.24
CA TRP A 138 -7.00 -20.72 4.70
C TRP A 138 -5.55 -20.82 5.16
N ARG A 139 -4.64 -21.40 4.35
CA ARG A 139 -3.22 -21.46 4.71
C ARG A 139 -2.62 -20.06 4.69
N ARG A 140 -2.92 -19.26 3.66
CA ARG A 140 -2.49 -17.85 3.58
C ARG A 140 -3.09 -17.02 4.72
N ILE A 141 -4.39 -17.20 5.02
CA ILE A 141 -5.05 -16.48 6.11
C ILE A 141 -4.39 -16.83 7.45
N LEU A 142 -4.16 -18.11 7.76
CA LEU A 142 -3.53 -18.51 9.03
C LEU A 142 -2.05 -18.07 9.12
N LEU A 143 -1.37 -17.87 7.99
CA LEU A 143 0.03 -17.44 7.91
C LEU A 143 0.15 -16.07 7.22
N PRO A 144 -0.23 -14.97 7.89
CA PRO A 144 -0.54 -13.69 7.24
C PRO A 144 0.66 -12.99 6.59
N VAL A 145 1.87 -13.34 7.00
CA VAL A 145 3.12 -12.77 6.48
C VAL A 145 3.92 -13.76 5.62
N SER A 146 3.40 -14.96 5.39
CA SER A 146 4.13 -16.00 4.65
C SER A 146 4.43 -15.59 3.21
N THR A 147 5.60 -16.01 2.73
CA THR A 147 6.05 -15.84 1.36
C THR A 147 6.29 -17.24 0.78
N PRO A 148 5.78 -17.56 -0.43
CA PRO A 148 6.04 -18.86 -1.05
C PRO A 148 7.54 -19.12 -1.29
N ASP A 149 8.01 -20.33 -0.95
CA ASP A 149 9.43 -20.72 -0.99
C ASP A 149 10.09 -20.64 -2.38
N ASN A 150 9.28 -20.66 -3.43
CA ASN A 150 9.73 -20.71 -4.83
C ASN A 150 9.91 -19.32 -5.46
N ILE A 151 9.76 -18.23 -4.68
CA ILE A 151 10.09 -16.87 -5.11
C ILE A 151 11.60 -16.65 -4.90
N VAL A 152 12.31 -16.39 -5.98
CA VAL A 152 13.74 -16.01 -5.97
C VAL A 152 13.83 -14.50 -5.78
N LEU A 153 14.67 -14.07 -4.83
CA LEU A 153 15.00 -12.67 -4.58
C LEU A 153 16.44 -12.38 -5.02
N TYR A 154 16.60 -11.33 -5.82
CA TYR A 154 17.87 -10.69 -6.13
C TYR A 154 17.93 -9.32 -5.42
N PRO A 155 18.55 -9.25 -4.22
CA PRO A 155 18.42 -8.09 -3.36
C PRO A 155 19.49 -7.01 -3.62
N ASN A 156 19.17 -5.78 -3.24
CA ASN A 156 20.08 -4.65 -3.08
C ASN A 156 20.87 -4.29 -4.36
N ILE A 157 20.20 -4.31 -5.50
CA ILE A 157 20.80 -3.93 -6.77
C ILE A 157 20.77 -2.40 -6.88
N PRO A 158 21.93 -1.72 -7.03
CA PRO A 158 21.96 -0.28 -7.21
C PRO A 158 21.40 0.08 -8.59
N TYR A 159 20.44 1.02 -8.63
CA TYR A 159 19.92 1.57 -9.89
C TYR A 159 20.55 2.93 -10.25
N ALA A 160 21.14 3.58 -9.26
CA ALA A 160 21.85 4.84 -9.43
C ALA A 160 23.29 4.59 -9.88
N THR A 161 23.85 5.52 -10.65
CA THR A 161 25.28 5.49 -10.97
C THR A 161 26.11 5.80 -9.73
N ASN A 162 27.41 5.49 -9.79
CA ASN A 162 28.34 5.86 -8.72
C ASN A 162 28.39 7.38 -8.51
N GLU A 163 28.31 8.15 -9.59
CA GLU A 163 28.30 9.62 -9.55
C GLU A 163 27.02 10.14 -8.87
N GLU A 164 25.85 9.62 -9.22
CA GLU A 164 24.58 9.99 -8.59
C GLU A 164 24.56 9.64 -7.09
N SER A 165 25.09 8.47 -6.74
CA SER A 165 25.19 8.01 -5.35
C SER A 165 26.15 8.88 -4.54
N THR A 166 27.30 9.21 -5.12
CA THR A 166 28.32 10.08 -4.49
C THR A 166 27.77 11.48 -4.29
N SER A 167 27.14 12.05 -5.32
CA SER A 167 26.47 13.36 -5.23
C SER A 167 25.42 13.39 -4.11
N ALA A 168 24.60 12.34 -3.98
CA ALA A 168 23.61 12.25 -2.90
C ALA A 168 24.27 12.28 -1.51
N VAL A 169 25.36 11.54 -1.30
CA VAL A 169 26.12 11.56 -0.04
C VAL A 169 26.72 12.94 0.23
N GLU A 170 27.30 13.57 -0.79
CA GLU A 170 27.94 14.88 -0.65
C GLU A 170 26.96 16.00 -0.32
N THR A 171 25.77 15.99 -0.94
CA THR A 171 24.71 16.98 -0.70
C THR A 171 24.09 16.83 0.69
N THR A 172 23.83 15.59 1.12
CA THR A 172 23.09 15.31 2.36
C THR A 172 23.99 15.09 3.58
N LYS A 173 25.29 14.85 3.36
CA LYS A 173 26.26 14.36 4.37
C LYS A 173 25.80 13.07 5.06
N ASP A 174 25.07 12.22 4.34
CA ASP A 174 24.53 10.97 4.84
C ASP A 174 25.05 9.78 4.01
N TYR A 175 25.84 8.92 4.64
CA TYR A 175 26.41 7.74 3.98
C TYR A 175 25.41 6.62 3.73
N ASP A 176 24.18 6.71 4.26
CA ASP A 176 23.11 5.73 4.00
C ASP A 176 22.36 6.01 2.68
N GLN A 177 22.60 7.15 2.01
CA GLN A 177 21.91 7.50 0.76
C GLN A 177 22.00 6.41 -0.32
N PRO A 178 23.16 5.76 -0.58
CA PRO A 178 23.23 4.71 -1.59
C PRO A 178 22.30 3.53 -1.30
N ARG A 179 22.05 3.20 -0.02
CA ARG A 179 21.10 2.12 0.34
C ARG A 179 19.66 2.45 -0.02
N ARG A 180 19.32 3.73 -0.12
CA ARG A 180 18.02 4.21 -0.58
C ARG A 180 17.89 4.17 -2.10
N MET A 181 19.00 4.10 -2.81
CA MET A 181 19.05 4.08 -4.28
C MET A 181 19.26 2.67 -4.85
N MET A 182 18.59 1.71 -4.22
CA MET A 182 18.64 0.28 -4.57
C MET A 182 17.25 -0.26 -4.87
N LEU A 183 17.20 -1.38 -5.57
CA LEU A 183 15.99 -2.16 -5.84
C LEU A 183 16.20 -3.64 -5.57
N ASP A 184 15.10 -4.37 -5.42
CA ASP A 184 15.05 -5.82 -5.28
C ASP A 184 14.25 -6.39 -6.45
N VAL A 185 14.77 -7.43 -7.11
CA VAL A 185 14.04 -8.15 -8.18
C VAL A 185 13.54 -9.48 -7.66
N TYR A 186 12.27 -9.77 -7.87
CA TYR A 186 11.62 -11.03 -7.50
C TYR A 186 11.11 -11.76 -8.74
N ALA A 187 11.39 -13.06 -8.79
CA ALA A 187 11.00 -13.92 -9.91
C ALA A 187 10.58 -15.31 -9.43
N TRP A 188 9.76 -16.00 -10.22
CA TRP A 188 9.42 -17.39 -9.94
C TRP A 188 10.53 -18.34 -10.39
N SER A 189 11.01 -19.19 -9.47
CA SER A 189 12.12 -20.15 -9.71
C SER A 189 11.85 -21.20 -10.78
N LYS A 190 10.58 -21.56 -11.01
CA LYS A 190 10.21 -22.63 -11.97
C LYS A 190 10.03 -22.14 -13.40
N SER A 191 10.22 -20.85 -13.66
CA SER A 191 10.00 -20.28 -14.98
C SER A 191 11.26 -20.40 -15.83
N PRO A 192 11.17 -21.00 -17.04
CA PRO A 192 12.31 -21.06 -17.95
C PRO A 192 12.80 -19.65 -18.27
N MET A 193 14.12 -19.42 -18.22
CA MET A 193 14.73 -18.13 -18.56
C MET A 193 14.52 -17.78 -20.05
N ASP A 194 14.22 -18.80 -20.88
CA ASP A 194 13.95 -18.71 -22.32
C ASP A 194 12.47 -18.49 -22.66
N ALA A 195 11.59 -18.33 -21.66
CA ALA A 195 10.19 -17.97 -21.90
C ALA A 195 10.12 -16.51 -22.41
N ALA A 196 9.16 -16.24 -23.31
CA ALA A 196 8.84 -14.88 -23.77
C ALA A 196 8.91 -13.86 -22.61
N ARG A 197 9.56 -12.72 -22.86
CA ARG A 197 9.85 -11.71 -21.82
C ARG A 197 8.61 -11.42 -20.98
N ARG A 198 8.77 -11.52 -19.65
CA ARG A 198 7.66 -11.48 -18.68
C ARG A 198 7.27 -10.05 -18.34
N PRO A 199 5.97 -9.71 -18.22
CA PRO A 199 5.56 -8.38 -17.77
C PRO A 199 6.15 -8.05 -16.39
N VAL A 200 6.44 -6.77 -16.18
CA VAL A 200 7.11 -6.26 -14.98
C VAL A 200 6.13 -5.41 -14.16
N LEU A 201 6.00 -5.72 -12.87
CA LEU A 201 5.40 -4.84 -11.88
C LEU A 201 6.52 -4.13 -11.11
N VAL A 202 6.44 -2.81 -10.95
CA VAL A 202 7.39 -2.04 -10.15
C VAL A 202 6.65 -1.45 -8.96
N HIS A 203 6.97 -1.89 -7.75
CA HIS A 203 6.32 -1.41 -6.54
C HIS A 203 7.12 -0.30 -5.85
N ILE A 204 6.42 0.77 -5.51
CA ILE A 204 6.93 1.96 -4.85
C ILE A 204 6.30 2.05 -3.47
N HIS A 205 7.11 1.90 -2.43
CA HIS A 205 6.61 1.87 -1.05
C HIS A 205 6.05 3.23 -0.60
N GLY A 206 5.14 3.22 0.36
CA GLY A 206 4.64 4.41 1.05
C GLY A 206 5.54 4.91 2.18
N GLY A 207 4.93 5.52 3.21
CA GLY A 207 5.68 6.07 4.36
C GLY A 207 5.85 7.60 4.31
N ALA A 208 4.84 8.31 3.80
CA ALA A 208 4.76 9.78 3.81
C ALA A 208 6.03 10.48 3.30
N TRP A 209 6.70 9.89 2.29
CA TRP A 209 7.97 10.35 1.70
C TRP A 209 9.17 10.49 2.68
N LYS A 210 9.00 10.10 3.94
CA LYS A 210 9.96 10.30 5.05
C LYS A 210 10.46 9.00 5.65
N MET A 211 9.77 7.89 5.39
CA MET A 211 10.11 6.56 5.90
C MET A 211 9.72 5.49 4.89
N GLY A 212 9.91 4.22 5.27
CA GLY A 212 9.66 3.07 4.41
C GLY A 212 10.93 2.49 3.77
N SER A 213 10.76 1.36 3.08
CA SER A 213 11.81 0.69 2.32
C SER A 213 11.20 -0.32 1.34
N LYS A 214 11.96 -0.70 0.32
CA LYS A 214 11.62 -1.76 -0.67
C LYS A 214 11.50 -3.18 -0.10
N ASN A 215 11.84 -3.40 1.17
CA ASN A 215 12.12 -4.74 1.70
C ASN A 215 10.87 -5.58 1.98
N LEU A 216 9.67 -5.02 1.81
CA LEU A 216 8.41 -5.74 1.97
C LEU A 216 7.94 -6.25 0.62
N LEU A 217 7.46 -7.50 0.60
CA LEU A 217 6.80 -8.11 -0.54
C LEU A 217 5.34 -8.39 -0.14
N TYR A 218 4.40 -7.74 -0.81
CA TYR A 218 2.98 -7.79 -0.48
C TYR A 218 2.23 -8.95 -1.16
N PRO A 219 1.07 -9.34 -0.64
CA PRO A 219 0.17 -10.36 -1.21
C PRO A 219 -0.04 -10.30 -2.74
N HIS A 220 -0.30 -9.10 -3.27
CA HIS A 220 -0.59 -8.92 -4.70
C HIS A 220 0.63 -9.23 -5.57
N GLU A 221 1.82 -8.82 -5.12
CA GLU A 221 3.10 -9.12 -5.76
C GLU A 221 3.39 -10.62 -5.75
N LYS A 222 3.22 -11.27 -4.58
CA LYS A 222 3.39 -12.73 -4.44
C LYS A 222 2.48 -13.48 -5.41
N THR A 223 1.23 -13.04 -5.55
CA THR A 223 0.26 -13.66 -6.46
C THR A 223 0.69 -13.52 -7.92
N LEU A 224 1.09 -12.31 -8.34
CA LEU A 224 1.55 -12.07 -9.71
C LEU A 224 2.82 -12.87 -10.07
N ILE A 225 3.76 -12.99 -9.14
CA ILE A 225 4.98 -13.81 -9.34
C ILE A 225 4.60 -15.28 -9.50
N THR A 226 3.88 -15.83 -8.52
CA THR A 226 3.70 -17.28 -8.38
C THR A 226 2.64 -17.88 -9.31
N GLU A 227 1.64 -17.08 -9.71
CA GLU A 227 0.49 -17.57 -10.45
C GLU A 227 0.40 -17.00 -11.88
N ASN A 228 1.07 -15.87 -12.16
CA ASN A 228 1.05 -15.24 -13.48
C ASN A 228 2.44 -15.11 -14.11
N ASN A 229 3.49 -15.53 -13.41
CA ASN A 229 4.88 -15.46 -13.86
C ASN A 229 5.29 -14.03 -14.25
N TRP A 230 4.91 -13.04 -13.44
CA TRP A 230 5.40 -11.66 -13.57
C TRP A 230 6.76 -11.51 -12.89
N ILE A 231 7.56 -10.55 -13.37
CA ILE A 231 8.69 -10.01 -12.60
C ILE A 231 8.18 -8.90 -11.71
N VAL A 232 8.58 -8.90 -10.44
CA VAL A 232 8.30 -7.80 -9.52
C VAL A 232 9.61 -7.11 -9.16
N VAL A 233 9.61 -5.78 -9.15
CA VAL A 233 10.76 -4.96 -8.77
C VAL A 233 10.34 -3.98 -7.69
N ASN A 234 10.92 -4.10 -6.50
CA ASN A 234 10.61 -3.18 -5.39
C ASN A 234 11.73 -2.17 -5.29
N ILE A 235 11.39 -0.89 -5.36
CA ILE A 235 12.39 0.17 -5.44
C ILE A 235 12.45 0.96 -4.13
N GLY A 236 13.67 1.24 -3.67
CA GLY A 236 13.91 2.27 -2.67
C GLY A 236 13.98 3.63 -3.35
N TYR A 237 13.73 4.70 -2.59
CA TYR A 237 13.99 6.07 -3.01
C TYR A 237 14.49 6.89 -1.82
N ARG A 238 15.21 7.98 -2.10
CA ARG A 238 15.72 8.87 -1.04
C ARG A 238 14.59 9.61 -0.35
N LEU A 239 14.76 9.85 0.96
CA LEU A 239 13.68 10.32 1.84
C LEU A 239 13.86 11.76 2.31
N ALA A 240 12.73 12.42 2.57
CA ALA A 240 12.67 13.73 3.22
C ALA A 240 12.94 13.60 4.74
N PRO A 241 13.44 14.65 5.42
CA PRO A 241 13.78 15.97 4.87
C PRO A 241 15.18 16.04 4.26
N LYS A 242 16.01 14.98 4.39
CA LYS A 242 17.38 15.00 3.85
C LYS A 242 17.41 15.25 2.34
N ASN A 243 16.41 14.74 1.64
CA ASN A 243 16.18 15.01 0.23
C ASN A 243 14.78 15.59 0.07
N ALA A 244 14.70 16.85 -0.37
CA ALA A 244 13.42 17.48 -0.66
C ALA A 244 12.81 16.88 -1.94
N TYR A 245 11.48 16.79 -1.98
CA TYR A 245 10.77 16.56 -3.22
C TYR A 245 11.12 17.66 -4.24
N PRO A 246 11.38 17.34 -5.54
CA PRO A 246 11.02 16.12 -6.27
C PRO A 246 12.07 15.01 -6.30
N THR A 247 13.08 15.00 -5.43
CA THR A 247 14.16 13.97 -5.46
C THR A 247 13.62 12.54 -5.48
N HIS A 248 12.56 12.27 -4.72
CA HIS A 248 11.85 10.98 -4.69
C HIS A 248 11.35 10.55 -6.08
N LEU A 249 10.74 11.48 -6.81
CA LEU A 249 10.22 11.22 -8.16
C LEU A 249 11.37 10.98 -9.15
N CYS A 250 12.45 11.76 -9.05
CA CYS A 250 13.64 11.54 -9.87
C CYS A 250 14.25 10.15 -9.63
N ASP A 251 14.25 9.68 -8.38
CA ASP A 251 14.75 8.34 -8.02
C ASP A 251 13.87 7.21 -8.58
N VAL A 252 12.54 7.37 -8.57
CA VAL A 252 11.62 6.43 -9.24
C VAL A 252 11.94 6.35 -10.74
N LYS A 253 12.17 7.48 -11.39
CA LYS A 253 12.54 7.51 -12.80
C LYS A 253 13.94 6.95 -13.08
N ARG A 254 14.92 7.16 -12.19
CA ARG A 254 16.24 6.48 -12.27
C ARG A 254 16.10 4.97 -12.16
N ALA A 255 15.22 4.48 -11.29
CA ALA A 255 14.91 3.07 -11.20
C ALA A 255 14.28 2.57 -12.52
N LEU A 256 13.34 3.30 -13.11
CA LEU A 256 12.78 2.95 -14.43
C LEU A 256 13.83 2.92 -15.55
N ARG A 257 14.79 3.87 -15.57
CA ARG A 257 15.96 3.83 -16.47
C ARG A 257 16.72 2.52 -16.31
N TRP A 258 17.03 2.14 -15.07
CA TRP A 258 17.74 0.88 -14.81
C TRP A 258 16.93 -0.34 -15.24
N ILE A 259 15.63 -0.37 -14.92
CA ILE A 259 14.72 -1.49 -15.22
C ILE A 259 14.63 -1.69 -16.73
N LYS A 260 14.39 -0.64 -17.52
CA LYS A 260 14.31 -0.74 -18.98
C LYS A 260 15.61 -1.24 -19.61
N ALA A 261 16.77 -0.88 -19.04
CA ALA A 261 18.06 -1.35 -19.53
C ALA A 261 18.42 -2.78 -19.08
N SER A 262 18.06 -3.18 -17.86
CA SER A 262 18.66 -4.34 -17.19
C SER A 262 17.69 -5.47 -16.85
N ILE A 263 16.37 -5.21 -16.80
CA ILE A 263 15.39 -6.24 -16.46
C ILE A 263 15.33 -7.44 -17.42
N PRO A 264 15.73 -7.34 -18.72
CA PRO A 264 15.84 -8.53 -19.57
C PRO A 264 16.77 -9.60 -19.00
N ALA A 265 17.83 -9.23 -18.27
CA ALA A 265 18.76 -10.18 -17.64
C ALA A 265 18.08 -11.03 -16.54
N PHE A 266 16.94 -10.55 -16.03
CA PHE A 266 16.11 -11.27 -15.06
C PHE A 266 14.87 -11.90 -15.74
N GLY A 267 14.81 -11.89 -17.08
CA GLY A 267 13.68 -12.41 -17.86
C GLY A 267 12.44 -11.52 -17.87
N GLY A 268 12.57 -10.22 -17.54
CA GLY A 268 11.50 -9.23 -17.63
C GLY A 268 11.42 -8.55 -19.00
N ASP A 269 10.24 -8.04 -19.34
CA ASP A 269 9.97 -7.25 -20.53
C ASP A 269 10.13 -5.75 -20.24
N PRO A 270 11.17 -5.08 -20.74
CA PRO A 270 11.38 -3.65 -20.52
C PRO A 270 10.31 -2.79 -21.21
N ASN A 271 9.55 -3.38 -22.14
CA ASN A 271 8.49 -2.70 -22.86
C ASN A 271 7.12 -2.89 -22.20
N PHE A 272 6.99 -3.71 -21.15
CA PHE A 272 5.74 -3.90 -20.41
C PHE A 272 5.95 -3.75 -18.91
N ILE A 273 5.76 -2.52 -18.42
CA ILE A 273 5.96 -2.12 -17.04
C ILE A 273 4.66 -1.52 -16.49
N VAL A 274 4.18 -2.06 -15.38
CA VAL A 274 3.10 -1.49 -14.57
C VAL A 274 3.71 -0.95 -13.28
N LEU A 275 3.38 0.28 -12.90
CA LEU A 275 3.75 0.80 -11.58
C LEU A 275 2.68 0.41 -10.57
N SER A 276 3.08 0.08 -9.36
CA SER A 276 2.19 0.06 -8.20
C SER A 276 2.79 0.86 -7.06
N GLY A 277 1.95 1.37 -6.17
CA GLY A 277 2.46 2.03 -4.97
C GLY A 277 1.38 2.30 -3.95
N ASP A 278 1.80 2.32 -2.69
CA ASP A 278 0.92 2.59 -1.56
C ASP A 278 1.12 3.99 -0.98
N SER A 279 0.04 4.66 -0.56
CA SER A 279 0.14 5.96 0.13
C SER A 279 0.97 6.99 -0.67
N ALA A 280 2.09 7.47 -0.11
CA ALA A 280 3.09 8.29 -0.79
C ALA A 280 3.71 7.64 -2.04
N GLY A 281 3.87 6.32 -2.06
CA GLY A 281 4.31 5.56 -3.23
C GLY A 281 3.26 5.56 -4.35
N GLY A 282 1.97 5.57 -4.00
CA GLY A 282 0.88 5.74 -4.97
C GLY A 282 0.87 7.13 -5.62
N HIS A 283 1.26 8.17 -4.87
CA HIS A 283 1.54 9.50 -5.43
C HIS A 283 2.69 9.45 -6.43
N LEU A 284 3.83 8.87 -6.02
CA LEU A 284 5.03 8.77 -6.86
C LEU A 284 4.79 7.93 -8.13
N ALA A 285 4.04 6.84 -8.04
CA ALA A 285 3.65 6.01 -9.17
C ALA A 285 2.83 6.81 -10.18
N SER A 286 1.80 7.53 -9.70
CA SER A 286 0.94 8.38 -10.53
C SER A 286 1.74 9.50 -11.20
N MET A 287 2.57 10.21 -10.44
CA MET A 287 3.41 11.29 -10.96
C MET A 287 4.43 10.78 -11.98
N ALA A 288 5.07 9.63 -11.74
CA ALA A 288 6.05 9.05 -12.67
C ALA A 288 5.42 8.67 -14.01
N ALA A 289 4.19 8.14 -13.99
CA ALA A 289 3.44 7.82 -15.21
C ALA A 289 3.03 9.08 -15.99
N PHE A 290 2.42 10.05 -15.31
CA PHE A 290 1.89 11.28 -15.95
C PHE A 290 2.97 12.27 -16.39
N THR A 291 4.18 12.15 -15.86
CA THR A 291 5.32 13.00 -16.23
C THR A 291 6.37 12.23 -17.02
N ALA A 292 6.02 11.12 -17.68
CA ALA A 292 7.00 10.33 -18.43
C ALA A 292 7.85 11.21 -19.36
N ASN A 293 9.16 10.96 -19.43
CA ASN A 293 10.11 11.70 -20.28
C ASN A 293 10.28 13.20 -19.97
N GLU A 294 9.63 13.74 -18.93
CA GLU A 294 9.82 15.13 -18.50
C GLU A 294 11.26 15.38 -17.99
N PRO A 295 12.05 16.24 -18.66
CA PRO A 295 13.46 16.46 -18.34
C PRO A 295 13.70 16.98 -16.91
N GLU A 296 12.76 17.79 -16.38
CA GLU A 296 12.84 18.32 -15.01
C GLU A 296 12.98 17.23 -13.94
N TYR A 297 12.39 16.06 -14.18
CA TYR A 297 12.44 14.92 -13.27
C TYR A 297 13.44 13.84 -13.71
N GLN A 298 14.25 14.10 -14.74
CA GLN A 298 15.25 13.18 -15.29
C GLN A 298 16.65 13.80 -15.41
N PRO A 299 17.14 14.54 -14.40
CA PRO A 299 18.42 15.23 -14.51
C PRO A 299 19.56 14.22 -14.73
N GLY A 300 20.28 14.38 -15.85
CA GLY A 300 21.39 13.54 -16.28
C GLY A 300 20.99 12.28 -17.06
N PHE A 301 19.71 12.09 -17.38
CA PHE A 301 19.21 10.98 -18.20
C PHE A 301 17.94 11.36 -18.98
N GLU A 302 17.89 12.60 -19.46
CA GLU A 302 16.73 13.24 -20.10
C GLU A 302 16.26 12.51 -21.36
N LEU A 303 17.16 11.80 -22.05
CA LEU A 303 16.87 11.06 -23.29
C LEU A 303 16.35 9.64 -23.06
N VAL A 304 16.30 9.17 -21.80
CA VAL A 304 15.82 7.82 -21.50
C VAL A 304 14.30 7.80 -21.44
N ASP A 305 13.70 6.86 -22.17
CA ASP A 305 12.29 6.56 -22.08
C ASP A 305 11.91 6.07 -20.68
N THR A 306 10.95 6.73 -20.02
CA THR A 306 10.38 6.31 -18.72
C THR A 306 8.90 5.99 -18.81
N THR A 307 8.35 5.76 -20.01
CA THR A 307 6.93 5.40 -20.18
C THR A 307 6.60 4.03 -19.58
N VAL A 308 5.37 3.92 -19.08
CA VAL A 308 4.80 2.72 -18.45
C VAL A 308 3.41 2.42 -19.03
N GLN A 309 2.83 1.27 -18.70
CA GLN A 309 1.57 0.79 -19.30
C GLN A 309 0.36 0.95 -18.39
N GLY A 310 0.57 1.18 -17.09
CA GLY A 310 -0.51 1.41 -16.15
C GLY A 310 -0.02 1.61 -14.72
N VAL A 311 -0.94 2.02 -13.84
CA VAL A 311 -0.66 2.31 -12.43
C VAL A 311 -1.69 1.65 -11.52
N ILE A 312 -1.24 1.01 -10.45
CA ILE A 312 -2.08 0.51 -9.35
C ILE A 312 -1.78 1.34 -8.10
N THR A 313 -2.79 1.96 -7.49
CA THR A 313 -2.61 2.71 -6.24
C THR A 313 -3.37 2.06 -5.10
N PHE A 314 -2.70 1.94 -3.94
CA PHE A 314 -3.32 1.44 -2.71
C PHE A 314 -3.36 2.57 -1.68
N ASN A 315 -4.56 3.12 -1.42
CA ASN A 315 -4.73 4.30 -0.57
C ASN A 315 -3.76 5.44 -0.94
N GLY A 316 -3.52 5.62 -2.25
CA GLY A 316 -2.51 6.53 -2.76
C GLY A 316 -2.90 8.00 -2.58
N VAL A 317 -1.91 8.87 -2.33
CA VAL A 317 -2.14 10.33 -2.29
C VAL A 317 -2.28 10.85 -3.72
N LEU A 318 -3.51 11.02 -4.19
CA LEU A 318 -3.82 11.49 -5.55
C LEU A 318 -4.03 13.00 -5.66
N ASP A 319 -4.06 13.68 -4.50
CA ASP A 319 -4.19 15.12 -4.37
C ASP A 319 -3.41 15.56 -3.11
N VAL A 320 -2.34 16.34 -3.30
CA VAL A 320 -1.51 16.85 -2.19
C VAL A 320 -2.05 18.14 -1.59
N GLN A 321 -3.12 18.73 -2.16
CA GLN A 321 -3.69 20.01 -1.73
C GLN A 321 -5.14 19.98 -1.24
N ASN A 322 -5.86 18.86 -1.39
CA ASN A 322 -7.28 18.77 -0.96
C ASN A 322 -7.52 19.17 0.51
N ASP A 323 -6.55 18.91 1.37
CA ASP A 323 -6.61 19.20 2.79
C ASP A 323 -5.52 20.23 3.13
N HIS A 324 -5.87 21.29 3.88
CA HIS A 324 -4.92 22.32 4.30
C HIS A 324 -3.72 21.73 5.02
N ASP A 325 -3.97 20.76 5.89
CA ASP A 325 -2.97 20.15 6.73
C ASP A 325 -1.98 19.29 5.91
N ARG A 326 -2.46 18.64 4.85
CA ARG A 326 -1.67 17.91 3.85
C ARG A 326 -0.90 18.86 2.94
N ALA A 327 -1.52 19.96 2.49
CA ALA A 327 -0.85 21.00 1.72
C ALA A 327 0.34 21.58 2.51
N VAL A 328 0.13 21.90 3.78
CA VAL A 328 1.18 22.37 4.70
C VAL A 328 2.26 21.32 4.89
N PHE A 329 1.89 20.06 5.16
CA PHE A 329 2.83 18.97 5.34
C PHE A 329 3.68 18.73 4.08
N PHE A 330 3.05 18.61 2.90
CA PHE A 330 3.76 18.37 1.65
C PHE A 330 4.68 19.53 1.29
N SER A 331 4.19 20.78 1.36
CA SER A 331 5.02 21.95 1.07
C SER A 331 6.20 22.08 2.05
N ARG A 332 5.94 22.05 3.37
CA ARG A 332 6.97 22.40 4.37
C ARG A 332 7.88 21.23 4.75
N ASP A 333 7.32 20.03 4.95
CA ASP A 333 8.08 18.89 5.48
C ASP A 333 8.68 18.03 4.37
N ILE A 334 8.07 18.01 3.19
CA ILE A 334 8.47 17.12 2.08
C ILE A 334 9.21 17.88 0.99
N ALA A 335 8.68 19.01 0.52
CA ALA A 335 9.30 19.86 -0.50
C ALA A 335 10.21 20.96 0.07
N LEU A 336 10.25 21.12 1.41
CA LEU A 336 11.01 22.16 2.12
C LEU A 336 10.76 23.59 1.60
N GLN A 337 9.55 23.85 1.11
CA GLN A 337 9.13 25.17 0.68
C GLN A 337 8.91 26.09 1.89
N PRO A 338 9.31 27.37 1.82
CA PRO A 338 9.17 28.31 2.94
C PRO A 338 7.69 28.62 3.26
N LYS A 339 6.80 28.43 2.28
CA LYS A 339 5.36 28.65 2.39
C LYS A 339 4.61 27.65 1.53
N VAL A 340 3.32 27.51 1.79
CA VAL A 340 2.40 26.78 0.91
C VAL A 340 2.27 27.57 -0.40
N ASP A 341 2.54 26.90 -1.51
CA ASP A 341 2.40 27.45 -2.86
C ASP A 341 1.44 26.56 -3.66
N SER A 342 0.26 27.10 -3.97
CA SER A 342 -0.78 26.38 -4.71
C SER A 342 -0.33 26.01 -6.12
N ALA A 343 0.47 26.84 -6.80
CA ALA A 343 0.95 26.52 -8.14
C ALA A 343 1.92 25.32 -8.11
N PHE A 344 2.79 25.30 -7.09
CA PHE A 344 3.64 24.13 -6.82
C PHE A 344 2.78 22.90 -6.51
N LEU A 345 1.79 23.00 -5.63
CA LEU A 345 0.97 21.84 -5.27
C LEU A 345 0.14 21.31 -6.45
N SER A 346 -0.49 22.18 -7.24
CA SER A 346 -1.26 21.76 -8.43
C SER A 346 -0.37 21.06 -9.47
N LYS A 347 0.89 21.50 -9.62
CA LYS A 347 1.85 20.82 -10.51
C LYS A 347 2.22 19.40 -10.02
N HIS A 348 2.08 19.14 -8.72
CA HIS A 348 2.52 17.88 -8.09
C HIS A 348 1.36 17.10 -7.45
N SER A 349 0.13 17.45 -7.79
CA SER A 349 -1.09 16.70 -7.49
C SER A 349 -1.48 15.88 -8.71
N PRO A 350 -1.46 14.54 -8.66
CA PRO A 350 -1.86 13.70 -9.79
C PRO A 350 -3.20 14.07 -10.42
N ILE A 351 -4.21 14.41 -9.60
CA ILE A 351 -5.53 14.82 -10.07
C ILE A 351 -5.49 16.07 -10.97
N ASP A 352 -4.65 17.06 -10.64
CA ASP A 352 -4.62 18.35 -11.32
C ASP A 352 -3.87 18.30 -12.64
N ILE A 353 -2.96 17.33 -12.81
CA ILE A 353 -2.17 17.17 -14.03
C ILE A 353 -2.76 16.18 -15.03
N ILE A 354 -3.92 15.57 -14.76
CA ILE A 354 -4.60 14.62 -15.68
C ILE A 354 -4.78 15.24 -17.07
N LYS A 355 -5.22 16.50 -17.14
CA LYS A 355 -5.44 17.19 -18.42
C LYS A 355 -4.14 17.31 -19.22
N LYS A 356 -3.07 17.77 -18.56
CA LYS A 356 -1.73 17.87 -19.16
C LYS A 356 -1.25 16.49 -19.64
N ALA A 357 -1.36 15.46 -18.79
CA ALA A 357 -0.96 14.10 -19.13
C ALA A 357 -1.74 13.55 -20.33
N LYS A 358 -3.02 13.90 -20.49
CA LYS A 358 -3.79 13.56 -21.70
C LYS A 358 -3.24 14.28 -22.94
N GLU A 359 -3.04 15.60 -22.86
CA GLU A 359 -2.54 16.41 -23.98
C GLU A 359 -1.15 15.95 -24.46
N GLU A 360 -0.34 15.44 -23.54
CA GLU A 360 1.00 14.89 -23.81
C GLU A 360 1.03 13.38 -24.11
N ASN A 361 -0.15 12.73 -24.19
CA ASN A 361 -0.26 11.29 -24.45
C ASN A 361 0.46 10.40 -23.39
N HIS A 362 0.49 10.87 -22.14
CA HIS A 362 1.01 10.17 -20.96
C HIS A 362 -0.08 9.55 -20.09
N LEU A 363 -1.35 9.66 -20.49
CA LEU A 363 -2.45 9.06 -19.76
C LEU A 363 -2.43 7.53 -19.94
N VAL A 364 -2.33 6.81 -18.82
CA VAL A 364 -2.26 5.34 -18.79
C VAL A 364 -3.38 4.78 -17.91
N PRO A 365 -3.82 3.53 -18.10
CA PRO A 365 -4.80 2.91 -17.23
C PRO A 365 -4.43 2.93 -15.74
N PHE A 366 -5.42 3.16 -14.87
CA PHE A 366 -5.34 3.13 -13.41
C PHE A 366 -6.24 2.06 -12.79
N LEU A 367 -5.73 1.40 -11.76
CA LEU A 367 -6.51 0.70 -10.74
C LEU A 367 -6.31 1.41 -9.40
N VAL A 368 -7.35 2.08 -8.91
CA VAL A 368 -7.32 2.87 -7.67
C VAL A 368 -8.08 2.11 -6.60
N LEU A 369 -7.38 1.66 -5.56
CA LEU A 369 -7.99 1.06 -4.38
C LEU A 369 -7.97 2.04 -3.22
N THR A 370 -9.10 2.22 -2.55
CA THR A 370 -9.22 3.07 -1.37
C THR A 370 -10.07 2.44 -0.28
N GLY A 371 -9.67 2.60 0.98
CA GLY A 371 -10.46 2.21 2.14
C GLY A 371 -11.32 3.35 2.65
N GLU A 372 -12.60 3.09 2.90
CA GLU A 372 -13.50 4.12 3.43
C GLU A 372 -13.25 4.43 4.91
N ARG A 373 -12.55 3.55 5.66
CA ARG A 373 -12.09 3.81 7.04
C ARG A 373 -10.68 4.38 7.13
N ASP A 374 -10.04 4.69 6.00
CA ASP A 374 -8.74 5.33 5.98
C ASP A 374 -8.79 6.73 6.64
N ALA A 375 -8.08 6.86 7.77
CA ALA A 375 -8.02 8.13 8.50
C ALA A 375 -6.93 9.08 7.97
N LEU A 376 -5.99 8.61 7.14
CA LEU A 376 -4.81 9.34 6.67
C LEU A 376 -5.01 9.93 5.28
N VAL A 377 -5.56 9.14 4.35
CA VAL A 377 -5.85 9.55 2.98
C VAL A 377 -7.34 9.43 2.75
N ASP A 378 -7.99 10.52 2.33
CA ASP A 378 -9.43 10.54 2.24
C ASP A 378 -9.89 9.81 0.96
N CYS A 379 -10.80 8.85 1.10
CA CYS A 379 -11.35 8.11 -0.04
C CYS A 379 -12.06 9.02 -1.05
N GLY A 380 -12.53 10.20 -0.63
CA GLY A 380 -13.05 11.23 -1.52
C GLY A 380 -12.03 11.73 -2.53
N ASP A 381 -10.74 11.69 -2.22
CA ASP A 381 -9.66 12.06 -3.15
C ASP A 381 -9.60 11.11 -4.35
N ALA A 382 -9.74 9.81 -4.08
CA ALA A 382 -9.79 8.77 -5.12
C ALA A 382 -11.05 8.89 -5.99
N GLN A 383 -12.19 9.22 -5.38
CA GLN A 383 -13.44 9.48 -6.11
C GLN A 383 -13.30 10.68 -7.05
N ARG A 384 -12.80 11.82 -6.56
CA ARG A 384 -12.57 13.01 -7.41
C ARG A 384 -11.55 12.73 -8.51
N PHE A 385 -10.46 12.00 -8.20
CA PHE A 385 -9.48 11.60 -9.20
C PHE A 385 -10.13 10.79 -10.33
N LYS A 386 -10.95 9.79 -9.99
CA LYS A 386 -11.70 8.99 -10.96
C LYS A 386 -12.63 9.85 -11.82
N GLU A 387 -13.38 10.76 -11.22
CA GLU A 387 -14.30 11.66 -11.93
C GLU A 387 -13.56 12.60 -12.88
N THR A 388 -12.46 13.21 -12.42
CA THR A 388 -11.61 14.07 -13.25
C THR A 388 -10.98 13.28 -14.40
N TYR A 389 -10.53 12.05 -14.14
CA TYR A 389 -9.95 11.16 -15.15
C TYR A 389 -10.97 10.79 -16.24
N ASP A 390 -12.18 10.38 -15.85
CA ASP A 390 -13.25 10.04 -16.79
C ASP A 390 -13.69 11.26 -17.61
N HIS A 391 -13.85 12.41 -16.96
CA HIS A 391 -14.20 13.65 -17.64
C HIS A 391 -13.14 14.05 -18.68
N ALA A 392 -11.85 13.87 -18.35
CA ALA A 392 -10.77 14.13 -19.28
C ALA A 392 -10.84 13.23 -20.52
N LEU A 393 -11.26 11.96 -20.41
CA LEU A 393 -11.40 11.05 -21.55
C LEU A 393 -12.72 11.21 -22.34
N SER A 394 -13.62 12.08 -21.87
CA SER A 394 -14.90 12.41 -22.54
C SER A 394 -15.89 11.25 -22.70
N GLU A 395 -15.62 10.09 -22.08
CA GLU A 395 -16.50 8.92 -22.00
C GLU A 395 -16.24 8.15 -20.68
N LYS A 396 -17.23 7.37 -20.21
CA LYS A 396 -16.99 6.41 -19.11
C LYS A 396 -16.08 5.30 -19.64
N THR A 397 -14.78 5.42 -19.38
CA THR A 397 -13.80 4.43 -19.82
C THR A 397 -13.48 3.43 -18.72
N THR A 398 -13.12 2.21 -19.11
CA THR A 398 -12.52 1.21 -18.21
C THR A 398 -11.04 1.49 -17.94
N GLN A 399 -10.54 2.69 -18.30
CA GLN A 399 -9.15 3.07 -18.14
C GLN A 399 -8.83 3.47 -16.71
N CYS A 400 -9.77 4.00 -15.93
CA CYS A 400 -9.57 4.21 -14.49
C CYS A 400 -10.63 3.39 -13.74
N THR A 401 -10.21 2.36 -13.01
CA THR A 401 -11.08 1.55 -12.17
C THR A 401 -10.91 1.99 -10.72
N LEU A 402 -11.99 2.36 -10.06
CA LEU A 402 -12.00 2.73 -8.65
C LEU A 402 -12.67 1.64 -7.82
N VAL A 403 -12.00 1.21 -6.76
CA VAL A 403 -12.52 0.25 -5.79
C VAL A 403 -12.51 0.88 -4.40
N LYS A 404 -13.70 1.03 -3.82
CA LYS A 404 -13.89 1.54 -2.47
C LYS A 404 -14.22 0.38 -1.54
N LEU A 405 -13.45 0.22 -0.47
CA LEU A 405 -13.56 -0.88 0.47
C LEU A 405 -14.15 -0.36 1.80
N PRO A 406 -15.43 -0.68 2.12
CA PRO A 406 -16.14 -0.04 3.23
C PRO A 406 -15.48 -0.22 4.61
N GLY A 407 -14.94 -1.41 4.92
CA GLY A 407 -14.32 -1.71 6.21
C GLY A 407 -12.80 -1.52 6.22
N ALA A 408 -12.21 -1.16 5.09
CA ALA A 408 -10.76 -1.13 4.94
C ALA A 408 -10.13 0.17 5.45
N HIS A 409 -8.95 0.00 6.05
CA HIS A 409 -8.09 1.06 6.56
C HIS A 409 -6.86 1.28 5.65
N HIS A 410 -5.98 2.19 6.05
CA HIS A 410 -4.84 2.65 5.25
C HIS A 410 -3.89 1.54 4.74
N VAL A 411 -3.68 0.45 5.49
CA VAL A 411 -2.75 -0.64 5.09
C VAL A 411 -3.44 -1.99 4.89
N CYS A 412 -4.68 -1.99 4.40
CA CYS A 412 -5.49 -3.20 4.19
C CYS A 412 -4.90 -4.26 3.23
N TYR A 413 -3.92 -3.88 2.42
CA TYR A 413 -3.26 -4.73 1.43
C TYR A 413 -1.98 -5.41 1.98
N ALA A 414 -1.54 -5.07 3.19
CA ALA A 414 -0.18 -5.38 3.65
C ALA A 414 0.07 -6.86 4.00
N SER A 415 -0.98 -7.64 4.22
CA SER A 415 -0.87 -9.03 4.71
C SER A 415 -1.94 -9.93 4.11
N TRP A 416 -1.77 -11.24 4.21
CA TRP A 416 -2.84 -12.17 3.86
C TRP A 416 -3.98 -12.07 4.88
N SER A 417 -5.08 -11.52 4.41
CA SER A 417 -6.39 -11.46 5.04
C SER A 417 -7.43 -11.78 3.95
N PRO A 418 -8.73 -11.90 4.26
CA PRO A 418 -9.75 -11.96 3.23
C PRO A 418 -9.64 -10.82 2.20
N ARG A 419 -9.51 -9.56 2.65
CA ARG A 419 -9.31 -8.42 1.74
C ARG A 419 -8.00 -8.52 0.98
N GLY A 420 -6.89 -8.87 1.64
CA GLY A 420 -5.59 -9.02 0.99
C GLY A 420 -5.60 -10.06 -0.14
N LEU A 421 -6.36 -11.16 0.03
CA LEU A 421 -6.60 -12.14 -1.03
C LEU A 421 -7.40 -11.53 -2.19
N TYR A 422 -8.53 -10.88 -1.89
CA TYR A 422 -9.38 -10.30 -2.93
C TYR A 422 -8.68 -9.17 -3.72
N ILE A 423 -7.94 -8.31 -3.03
CA ILE A 423 -7.08 -7.27 -3.63
C ILE A 423 -6.06 -7.91 -4.57
N SER A 424 -5.41 -8.99 -4.12
CA SER A 424 -4.42 -9.71 -4.95
C SER A 424 -5.03 -10.28 -6.22
N ARG A 425 -6.25 -10.82 -6.14
CA ARG A 425 -7.00 -11.33 -7.30
C ARG A 425 -7.41 -10.24 -8.26
N LEU A 426 -7.92 -9.14 -7.74
CA LEU A 426 -8.29 -7.99 -8.57
C LEU A 426 -7.09 -7.43 -9.31
N CYS A 427 -5.95 -7.26 -8.62
CA CYS A 427 -4.69 -6.82 -9.25
C CYS A 427 -4.27 -7.80 -10.36
N GLN A 428 -4.33 -9.11 -10.09
CA GLN A 428 -4.05 -10.15 -11.07
C GLN A 428 -4.92 -10.02 -12.32
N VAL A 429 -6.25 -9.93 -12.17
CA VAL A 429 -7.19 -9.79 -13.29
C VAL A 429 -6.90 -8.52 -14.09
N TRP A 430 -6.75 -7.38 -13.41
CA TRP A 430 -6.47 -6.09 -14.05
C TRP A 430 -5.16 -6.11 -14.84
N CYS A 431 -4.09 -6.60 -14.22
CA CYS A 431 -2.77 -6.75 -14.85
C CYS A 431 -2.82 -7.67 -16.08
N GLN A 432 -3.52 -8.80 -16.00
CA GLN A 432 -3.65 -9.74 -17.11
C GLN A 432 -4.43 -9.14 -18.29
N GLN A 433 -5.55 -8.48 -18.03
CA GLN A 433 -6.32 -7.80 -19.07
C GLN A 433 -5.49 -6.72 -19.76
N LEU A 434 -4.75 -5.93 -18.98
CA LEU A 434 -3.87 -4.90 -19.52
C LEU A 434 -2.76 -5.49 -20.40
N TYR A 435 -2.16 -6.60 -19.97
CA TYR A 435 -1.12 -7.30 -20.73
C TYR A 435 -1.64 -7.94 -22.01
N GLN A 436 -2.84 -8.53 -21.98
CA GLN A 436 -3.46 -9.14 -23.15
C GLN A 436 -3.84 -8.13 -24.23
N LYS A 437 -4.30 -6.92 -23.85
CA LYS A 437 -4.65 -5.85 -24.82
C LYS A 437 -3.46 -5.35 -25.65
N LYS A 438 -2.23 -5.63 -25.22
CA LYS A 438 -1.00 -5.18 -25.89
C LYS A 438 -0.33 -6.26 -26.75
N LYS A 439 -0.69 -7.54 -26.55
CA LYS A 439 -0.31 -8.62 -27.46
C LYS A 439 -1.20 -8.60 -28.69
#